data_AF-A0A6N2XH30-F1
#
_entry.id   AF-A0A6N2XH30-F1
#
_cell.length_a   1.000
_cell.length_b   1.000
_cell.length_c   1.000
_cell.angle_alpha   90.00
_cell.angle_beta   90.00
_cell.angle_gamma   90.00
#
_symmetry.space_group_name_H-M   'P 1'
#
loop_
_entity.id
_entity.type
_entity.pdbx_description
1 polymer ?
#
loop_
_entity_poly.entity_id
_entity_poly.type
_entity_poly.pdbx_seq_one_letter_code
_entity_poly.pdbx_strand_id
1 'polypeptide(L)'
;MKQYIRYTLICCLFYLAGCHPGTSFQLPEDNILYTLLQNAPDSLAILLEDIDPSSLPEAEQADYGWWLTNAHHKQNRSLINDTLIQHTLEYYKLIKSPRLIDTYQLAAFQIIYKKSDSPRPKELLMEGLQVATQEKDTAAIQQICSLILRLYEAPENDLIRIIKKYMKPGGDVTAYQNLSYGFIYLGQLDSASHYLQKGFDLAHHRKDHRKTEFLRLYIGTLNAQGKHKDALKILHSPQVLQNNPNEFAINYLNSWFGLGQLDSVQVYIDSNQAAIDKYKTQFPEQMNTLDLLNKSFKMLLKAKKGENISIYDIGTTADNIRKFENIMVYNDRERQFTQSKLQRKNLMLAIEHEQLRQRFLWIGIIVVCIISILLFIYQRKLLKKEKQVQSVKEQLHLHIIQLSKNESIICENEKLINSLSAQLDESGDLKSEIEQLTSKNNNLIQKNKVLQTDIERLSESGKQQDSELLVYKRLMEQNARLKERERFLTVMAIANIPVLNRLSTKAHYIDYSQWPEIVNAANHLFDGVTYRLQTEFPVLTEEDVRYCCLLKLQLSTSVIATLMGISPSSVTKRKQRIKEKVNQQKEAEISKEQSLESYLWNY
;
A
#
# COMPACT_ATOMS: atom_id res chain seq x y z
N MET A 1 16.07 -3.14 43.52
CA MET A 1 16.34 -4.40 42.79
C MET A 1 15.08 -4.99 42.12
N LYS A 2 13.97 -5.24 42.84
CA LYS A 2 12.75 -5.88 42.28
C LYS A 2 11.94 -5.05 41.26
N GLN A 3 11.94 -3.71 41.35
CA GLN A 3 11.18 -2.86 40.42
C GLN A 3 11.80 -2.79 39.01
N TYR A 4 13.12 -2.67 38.91
CA TYR A 4 13.81 -2.56 37.62
C TYR A 4 13.74 -3.86 36.78
N ILE A 5 13.77 -5.03 37.43
CA ILE A 5 13.60 -6.34 36.76
C ILE A 5 12.16 -6.52 36.25
N ARG A 6 11.16 -5.95 36.96
CA ARG A 6 9.76 -5.94 36.48
C ARG A 6 9.58 -5.08 35.24
N TYR A 7 10.18 -3.89 35.19
CA TYR A 7 10.06 -3.02 34.02
C TYR A 7 10.75 -3.60 32.77
N THR A 8 11.90 -4.27 32.92
CA THR A 8 12.56 -4.94 31.79
C THR A 8 11.78 -6.16 31.29
N LEU A 9 11.18 -6.97 32.17
CA LEU A 9 10.31 -8.09 31.78
C LEU A 9 9.02 -7.64 31.09
N ILE A 10 8.42 -6.53 31.54
CA ILE A 10 7.22 -5.95 30.92
C ILE A 10 7.55 -5.40 29.53
N CYS A 11 8.69 -4.73 29.35
CA CYS A 11 9.14 -4.28 28.02
C CYS A 11 9.41 -5.44 27.04
N CYS A 12 9.94 -6.58 27.52
CA CYS A 12 10.13 -7.78 26.68
C CYS A 12 8.80 -8.45 26.29
N LEU A 13 7.77 -8.41 27.15
CA LEU A 13 6.44 -8.94 26.85
C LEU A 13 5.69 -8.09 25.81
N PHE A 14 5.88 -6.77 25.80
CA PHE A 14 5.29 -5.89 24.77
C PHE A 14 5.96 -6.03 23.39
N TYR A 15 7.23 -6.42 23.32
CA TYR A 15 7.91 -6.72 22.05
C TYR A 15 7.46 -8.04 21.41
N LEU A 16 6.94 -8.99 22.19
CA LEU A 16 6.45 -10.28 21.68
C LEU A 16 4.97 -10.25 21.29
N ALA A 17 4.19 -9.26 21.76
CA ALA A 17 2.77 -9.13 21.46
C ALA A 17 2.46 -8.36 20.14
N GLY A 18 3.49 -8.01 19.36
CA GLY A 18 3.35 -7.26 18.10
C GLY A 18 2.91 -8.05 16.88
N CYS A 19 2.51 -9.32 17.03
CA CYS A 19 1.94 -10.15 15.95
C CYS A 19 0.43 -10.30 16.16
N HIS A 20 -0.34 -9.28 15.81
CA HIS A 20 -1.71 -9.54 15.39
C HIS A 20 -1.68 -9.99 13.92
N PRO A 21 -2.27 -11.14 13.55
CA PRO A 21 -2.55 -11.42 12.15
C PRO A 21 -3.47 -10.31 11.64
N GLY A 22 -3.17 -9.81 10.45
CA GLY A 22 -3.94 -8.75 9.80
C GLY A 22 -5.43 -9.04 9.88
N THR A 23 -6.21 -7.98 10.07
CA THR A 23 -7.66 -7.99 9.85
C THR A 23 -7.98 -8.82 8.62
N SER A 24 -8.72 -9.92 8.80
CA SER A 24 -9.23 -10.75 7.70
C SER A 24 -9.92 -9.81 6.72
N PHE A 25 -9.35 -9.67 5.52
CA PHE A 25 -9.96 -8.88 4.47
C PHE A 25 -11.31 -9.53 4.14
N GLN A 26 -12.41 -8.85 4.49
CA GLN A 26 -13.73 -9.26 4.06
C GLN A 26 -14.03 -8.59 2.73
N LEU A 27 -14.43 -9.39 1.75
CA LEU A 27 -14.95 -8.87 0.49
C LEU A 27 -16.12 -7.91 0.79
N PRO A 28 -16.21 -6.76 0.09
CA PRO A 28 -17.38 -5.90 0.18
C PRO A 28 -18.67 -6.65 -0.09
N GLU A 29 -19.80 -6.12 0.40
CA GLU A 29 -21.10 -6.70 0.10
C GLU A 29 -21.33 -6.85 -1.41
N ASP A 30 -22.00 -7.94 -1.80
CA ASP A 30 -22.29 -8.29 -3.19
C ASP A 30 -22.91 -7.13 -3.98
N ASN A 31 -23.77 -6.32 -3.37
CA ASN A 31 -24.42 -5.17 -4.01
C ASN A 31 -23.39 -4.15 -4.55
N ILE A 32 -22.34 -3.87 -3.79
CA ILE A 32 -21.25 -2.96 -4.13
C ILE A 32 -20.41 -3.59 -5.23
N LEU A 33 -20.09 -4.87 -5.10
CA LEU A 33 -19.31 -5.61 -6.10
C LEU A 33 -20.04 -5.68 -7.45
N TYR A 34 -21.34 -5.94 -7.46
CA TYR A 34 -22.16 -5.90 -8.68
C TYR A 34 -22.21 -4.50 -9.30
N THR A 35 -22.34 -3.45 -8.48
CA THR A 35 -22.34 -2.07 -8.96
C THR A 35 -21.02 -1.68 -9.60
N LEU A 36 -19.89 -2.08 -8.98
CA LEU A 36 -18.55 -1.87 -9.52
C LEU A 36 -18.33 -2.71 -10.78
N LEU A 37 -18.75 -3.97 -10.80
CA LEU A 37 -18.62 -4.84 -11.98
C LEU A 37 -19.33 -4.25 -13.21
N GLN A 38 -20.49 -3.62 -13.02
CA GLN A 38 -21.27 -3.02 -14.11
C GLN A 38 -20.72 -1.67 -14.56
N ASN A 39 -20.33 -0.80 -13.62
CA ASN A 39 -20.05 0.61 -13.91
C ASN A 39 -18.55 0.96 -13.92
N ALA A 40 -17.73 0.19 -13.20
CA ALA A 40 -16.29 0.46 -12.99
C ALA A 40 -15.50 -0.85 -12.83
N PRO A 41 -15.50 -1.75 -13.83
CA PRO A 41 -14.84 -3.06 -13.71
C PRO A 41 -13.32 -2.93 -13.52
N ASP A 42 -12.70 -1.86 -14.00
CA ASP A 42 -11.27 -1.56 -13.77
C ASP A 42 -10.98 -1.34 -12.29
N SER A 43 -11.81 -0.55 -11.60
CA SER A 43 -11.68 -0.30 -10.16
C SER A 43 -11.90 -1.57 -9.35
N LEU A 44 -12.85 -2.41 -9.77
CA LEU A 44 -13.06 -3.71 -9.14
C LEU A 44 -11.84 -4.62 -9.29
N ALA A 45 -11.26 -4.72 -10.50
CA ALA A 45 -10.07 -5.55 -10.69
C ALA A 45 -8.90 -5.05 -9.86
N ILE A 46 -8.64 -3.73 -9.81
CA ILE A 46 -7.58 -3.16 -8.98
C ILE A 46 -7.78 -3.52 -7.50
N LEU A 47 -9.01 -3.41 -7.00
CA LEU A 47 -9.33 -3.75 -5.62
C LEU A 47 -9.04 -5.23 -5.31
N LEU A 48 -9.32 -6.12 -6.27
CA LEU A 48 -9.18 -7.56 -6.09
C LEU A 48 -7.75 -8.05 -6.32
N GLU A 49 -7.03 -7.51 -7.30
CA GLU A 49 -5.66 -7.97 -7.66
C GLU A 49 -4.64 -7.84 -6.52
N ASP A 50 -4.89 -6.98 -5.53
CA ASP A 50 -4.03 -6.79 -4.36
C ASP A 50 -4.27 -7.82 -3.24
N ILE A 51 -5.29 -8.68 -3.37
CA ILE A 51 -5.64 -9.71 -2.37
C ILE A 51 -4.88 -11.00 -2.69
N ASP A 52 -4.26 -11.61 -1.67
CA ASP A 52 -3.72 -12.97 -1.78
C ASP A 52 -4.83 -14.01 -1.55
N PRO A 53 -5.31 -14.71 -2.59
CA PRO A 53 -6.40 -15.67 -2.45
C PRO A 53 -6.02 -16.90 -1.62
N SER A 54 -4.74 -17.18 -1.42
CA SER A 54 -4.29 -18.32 -0.60
C SER A 54 -4.51 -18.10 0.90
N SER A 55 -4.73 -16.84 1.30
CA SER A 55 -5.03 -16.46 2.68
C SER A 55 -6.53 -16.53 3.02
N LEU A 56 -7.40 -16.71 2.01
CA LEU A 56 -8.85 -16.73 2.16
C LEU A 56 -9.38 -18.14 2.48
N PRO A 57 -10.47 -18.27 3.25
CA PRO A 57 -11.24 -19.50 3.34
C PRO A 57 -11.75 -19.97 1.97
N GLU A 58 -11.96 -21.28 1.80
CA GLU A 58 -12.33 -21.89 0.50
C GLU A 58 -13.55 -21.22 -0.16
N ALA A 59 -14.58 -20.86 0.61
CA ALA A 59 -15.76 -20.17 0.11
C ALA A 59 -15.44 -18.77 -0.47
N GLU A 60 -14.67 -17.98 0.28
CA GLU A 60 -14.24 -16.64 -0.11
C GLU A 60 -13.22 -16.69 -1.26
N GLN A 61 -12.42 -17.75 -1.33
CA GLN A 61 -11.50 -18.00 -2.42
C GLN A 61 -12.25 -18.26 -3.74
N ALA A 62 -13.33 -19.06 -3.70
CA ALA A 62 -14.19 -19.26 -4.86
C ALA A 62 -14.90 -17.96 -5.29
N ASP A 63 -15.45 -17.21 -4.33
CA ASP A 63 -16.07 -15.91 -4.63
C ASP A 63 -15.07 -14.92 -5.24
N TYR A 64 -13.86 -14.82 -4.66
CA TYR A 64 -12.78 -14.02 -5.20
C TYR A 64 -12.44 -14.40 -6.64
N GLY A 65 -12.30 -15.70 -6.92
CA GLY A 65 -12.05 -16.23 -8.26
C GLY A 65 -13.12 -15.80 -9.26
N TRP A 66 -14.40 -15.91 -8.87
CA TRP A 66 -15.50 -15.49 -9.72
C TRP A 66 -15.47 -13.99 -10.03
N TRP A 67 -15.34 -13.15 -8.99
CA TRP A 67 -15.36 -11.69 -9.12
C TRP A 67 -14.22 -11.17 -9.98
N LEU A 68 -13.00 -11.66 -9.73
CA LEU A 68 -11.82 -11.23 -10.48
C LEU A 68 -11.94 -11.62 -11.96
N THR A 69 -12.32 -12.87 -12.25
CA THR A 69 -12.47 -13.34 -13.63
C THR A 69 -13.58 -12.60 -14.36
N ASN A 70 -14.69 -12.31 -13.70
CA ASN A 70 -15.78 -11.55 -14.30
C ASN A 70 -15.37 -10.09 -14.58
N ALA A 71 -14.64 -9.45 -13.66
CA ALA A 71 -14.09 -8.12 -13.85
C ALA A 71 -13.13 -8.08 -15.06
N HIS A 72 -12.21 -9.03 -15.17
CA HIS A 72 -11.32 -9.16 -16.32
C HIS A 72 -12.10 -9.39 -17.62
N HIS A 73 -13.14 -10.24 -17.59
CA HIS A 73 -13.97 -10.51 -18.76
C HIS A 73 -14.68 -9.24 -19.25
N LYS A 74 -15.23 -8.42 -18.34
CA LYS A 74 -15.87 -7.13 -18.67
C LYS A 74 -14.90 -6.10 -19.25
N GLN A 75 -13.62 -6.18 -18.90
CA GLN A 75 -12.55 -5.34 -19.46
C GLN A 75 -11.99 -5.86 -20.80
N ASN A 76 -12.53 -6.96 -21.34
CA ASN A 76 -11.95 -7.68 -22.48
C ASN A 76 -10.49 -8.07 -22.25
N ARG A 77 -10.10 -8.35 -21.00
CA ARG A 77 -8.77 -8.86 -20.65
C ARG A 77 -8.67 -10.35 -20.97
N SER A 78 -7.45 -10.80 -21.25
CA SER A 78 -7.15 -12.23 -21.34
C SER A 78 -7.42 -12.90 -20.00
N LEU A 79 -8.20 -13.99 -20.01
CA LEU A 79 -8.53 -14.78 -18.81
C LEU A 79 -7.56 -15.92 -18.55
N ILE A 80 -6.48 -16.05 -19.32
CA ILE A 80 -5.59 -17.22 -19.28
C ILE A 80 -4.97 -17.45 -17.89
N ASN A 81 -4.70 -16.35 -17.17
CA ASN A 81 -4.08 -16.34 -15.84
C ASN A 81 -5.10 -16.51 -14.71
N ASP A 82 -6.39 -16.46 -15.02
CA ASP A 82 -7.47 -16.56 -14.05
C ASP A 82 -7.75 -18.03 -13.73
N THR A 83 -6.71 -18.76 -13.30
CA THR A 83 -6.75 -20.21 -13.10
C THR A 83 -7.71 -20.62 -11.98
N LEU A 84 -7.94 -19.73 -11.02
CA LEU A 84 -8.83 -19.95 -9.89
C LEU A 84 -10.30 -20.14 -10.32
N ILE A 85 -10.69 -19.71 -11.53
CA ILE A 85 -12.05 -19.93 -12.05
C ILE A 85 -12.40 -21.42 -12.15
N GLN A 86 -11.39 -22.29 -12.36
CA GLN A 86 -11.62 -23.74 -12.44
C GLN A 86 -11.94 -24.33 -11.07
N HIS A 87 -11.23 -23.89 -10.03
CA HIS A 87 -11.57 -24.25 -8.63
C HIS A 87 -12.93 -23.68 -8.23
N THR A 88 -13.19 -22.41 -8.59
CA THR A 88 -14.47 -21.72 -8.37
C THR A 88 -15.63 -22.50 -8.98
N LEU A 89 -15.47 -23.01 -10.20
CA LEU A 89 -16.48 -23.82 -10.88
C LEU A 89 -16.80 -25.09 -10.08
N GLU A 90 -15.79 -25.85 -9.67
CA GLU A 90 -15.99 -27.07 -8.90
C GLU A 90 -16.64 -26.80 -7.54
N TYR A 91 -16.22 -25.73 -6.86
CA TYR A 91 -16.84 -25.32 -5.59
C TYR A 91 -18.32 -24.92 -5.78
N TYR A 92 -18.61 -24.06 -6.76
CA TYR A 92 -19.98 -23.61 -7.04
C TYR A 92 -20.92 -24.73 -7.49
N LYS A 93 -20.41 -25.79 -8.14
CA LYS A 93 -21.19 -27.00 -8.44
C LYS A 93 -21.64 -27.69 -7.15
N LEU A 94 -20.74 -27.83 -6.17
CA LEU A 94 -21.02 -28.51 -4.90
C LEU A 94 -22.12 -27.79 -4.11
N ILE A 95 -22.02 -26.46 -4.02
CA ILE A 95 -22.96 -25.64 -3.23
C ILE A 95 -24.19 -25.19 -4.02
N LYS A 96 -24.27 -25.49 -5.32
CA LYS A 96 -25.32 -25.01 -6.24
C LYS A 96 -25.48 -23.49 -6.19
N SER A 97 -24.37 -22.80 -6.38
CA SER A 97 -24.33 -21.33 -6.36
C SER A 97 -25.24 -20.73 -7.43
N PRO A 98 -25.96 -19.62 -7.16
CA PRO A 98 -26.73 -18.91 -8.18
C PRO A 98 -25.85 -18.34 -9.31
N ARG A 99 -24.53 -18.26 -9.10
CA ARG A 99 -23.54 -17.79 -10.09
C ARG A 99 -23.03 -18.91 -11.00
N LEU A 100 -23.42 -20.16 -10.76
CA LEU A 100 -22.84 -21.34 -11.40
C LEU A 100 -22.91 -21.29 -12.94
N ILE A 101 -24.06 -20.85 -13.47
CA ILE A 101 -24.28 -20.71 -14.92
C ILE A 101 -23.26 -19.74 -15.54
N ASP A 102 -23.03 -18.58 -14.92
CA ASP A 102 -22.04 -17.61 -15.37
C ASP A 102 -20.62 -18.16 -15.23
N THR A 103 -20.34 -18.91 -14.16
CA THR A 103 -19.03 -19.53 -13.94
C THR A 103 -18.66 -20.53 -15.04
N TYR A 104 -19.63 -21.29 -15.56
CA TYR A 104 -19.40 -22.16 -16.72
C TYR A 104 -18.92 -21.37 -17.95
N GLN A 105 -19.51 -20.20 -18.19
CA GLN A 105 -19.13 -19.34 -19.31
C GLN A 105 -17.71 -18.78 -19.11
N LEU A 106 -17.40 -18.27 -17.92
CA LEU A 106 -16.08 -17.73 -17.59
C LEU A 106 -14.98 -18.82 -17.69
N ALA A 107 -15.26 -20.03 -17.20
CA ALA A 107 -14.34 -21.17 -17.30
C ALA A 107 -14.12 -21.59 -18.76
N ALA A 108 -15.16 -21.56 -19.61
CA ALA A 108 -15.03 -21.82 -21.04
C ALA A 108 -14.14 -20.75 -21.72
N PHE A 109 -14.37 -19.47 -21.44
CA PHE A 109 -13.55 -18.38 -21.98
C PHE A 109 -12.08 -18.50 -21.55
N GLN A 110 -11.81 -18.84 -20.29
CA GLN A 110 -10.43 -19.04 -19.81
C GLN A 110 -9.66 -20.09 -20.63
N ILE A 111 -10.33 -21.16 -21.06
CA ILE A 111 -9.73 -22.19 -21.91
C ILE A 111 -9.61 -21.70 -23.36
N ILE A 112 -10.61 -20.99 -23.89
CA ILE A 112 -10.55 -20.40 -25.24
C ILE A 112 -9.34 -19.46 -25.40
N TYR A 113 -9.03 -18.65 -24.38
CA TYR A 113 -7.85 -17.78 -24.38
C TYR A 113 -6.51 -18.55 -24.41
N LYS A 114 -6.48 -19.82 -24.00
CA LYS A 114 -5.29 -20.68 -24.16
C LYS A 114 -5.03 -21.10 -25.60
N LYS A 115 -5.99 -20.87 -26.51
CA LYS A 115 -5.93 -21.30 -27.92
C LYS A 115 -5.63 -22.80 -28.07
N SER A 116 -6.23 -23.62 -27.20
CA SER A 116 -6.20 -25.07 -27.36
C SER A 116 -7.36 -25.52 -28.25
N ASP A 117 -7.14 -26.51 -29.11
CA ASP A 117 -8.20 -27.23 -29.85
C ASP A 117 -9.03 -28.15 -28.93
N SER A 118 -9.17 -27.76 -27.66
CA SER A 118 -9.88 -28.55 -26.67
C SER A 118 -11.39 -28.49 -26.92
N PRO A 119 -12.12 -29.62 -26.87
CA PRO A 119 -13.58 -29.61 -26.91
C PRO A 119 -14.20 -29.09 -25.59
N ARG A 120 -13.38 -28.96 -24.53
CA ARG A 120 -13.82 -28.63 -23.18
C ARG A 120 -14.64 -27.35 -23.05
N PRO A 121 -14.35 -26.22 -23.75
CA PRO A 121 -15.18 -25.03 -23.66
C PRO A 121 -16.62 -25.28 -24.13
N LYS A 122 -16.81 -26.09 -25.20
CA LYS A 122 -18.15 -26.45 -25.68
C LYS A 122 -18.88 -27.30 -24.64
N GLU A 123 -18.20 -28.28 -24.07
CA GLU A 123 -18.74 -29.13 -23.00
C GLU A 123 -19.19 -28.30 -21.79
N LEU A 124 -18.36 -27.36 -21.32
CA LEU A 124 -18.69 -26.47 -20.20
C LEU A 124 -19.94 -25.63 -20.49
N LEU A 125 -20.06 -25.07 -21.70
CA LEU A 125 -21.26 -24.32 -22.09
C LEU A 125 -22.50 -25.22 -22.14
N MET A 126 -22.37 -26.47 -22.61
CA MET A 126 -23.48 -27.43 -22.62
C MET A 126 -23.87 -27.88 -21.20
N GLU A 127 -22.91 -28.07 -20.30
CA GLU A 127 -23.17 -28.33 -18.87
C GLU A 127 -23.94 -27.14 -18.24
N GLY A 128 -23.49 -25.91 -18.48
CA GLY A 128 -24.20 -24.70 -18.03
C GLY A 128 -25.61 -24.58 -18.62
N LEU A 129 -25.80 -24.94 -19.89
CA LEU A 129 -27.11 -24.97 -20.54
C LEU A 129 -28.04 -25.99 -19.88
N GLN A 130 -27.52 -27.15 -19.49
CA GLN A 130 -28.28 -28.17 -18.79
C GLN A 130 -28.76 -27.68 -17.42
N VAL A 131 -27.89 -27.01 -16.65
CA VAL A 131 -28.26 -26.39 -15.36
C VAL A 131 -29.34 -25.33 -15.56
N ALA A 132 -29.15 -24.40 -16.51
CA ALA A 132 -30.14 -23.37 -16.82
C ALA A 132 -31.50 -23.96 -17.23
N THR A 133 -31.48 -25.08 -17.97
CA THR A 133 -32.69 -25.81 -18.39
C THR A 133 -33.42 -26.46 -17.20
N GLN A 134 -32.68 -27.00 -16.23
CA GLN A 134 -33.22 -27.58 -14.99
C GLN A 134 -33.86 -26.50 -14.11
N GLU A 135 -33.21 -25.34 -13.99
CA GLU A 135 -33.70 -24.19 -13.22
C GLU A 135 -34.82 -23.42 -13.95
N LYS A 136 -35.05 -23.73 -15.24
CA LYS A 136 -35.98 -23.03 -16.13
C LYS A 136 -35.66 -21.54 -16.27
N ASP A 137 -34.38 -21.17 -16.13
CA ASP A 137 -33.93 -19.80 -16.38
C ASP A 137 -33.89 -19.52 -17.89
N THR A 138 -35.00 -19.00 -18.40
CA THR A 138 -35.13 -18.65 -19.82
C THR A 138 -34.10 -17.63 -20.29
N ALA A 139 -33.63 -16.72 -19.43
CA ALA A 139 -32.66 -15.70 -19.83
C ALA A 139 -31.27 -16.32 -20.00
N ALA A 140 -30.82 -17.09 -19.01
CA ALA A 140 -29.56 -17.84 -19.06
C ALA A 140 -29.51 -18.80 -20.25
N ILE A 141 -30.60 -19.53 -20.53
CA ILE A 141 -30.70 -20.42 -21.69
C ILE A 141 -30.44 -19.66 -22.99
N GLN A 142 -31.10 -18.51 -23.19
CA GLN A 142 -30.90 -17.73 -24.42
C GLN A 142 -29.50 -17.13 -24.53
N GLN A 143 -28.89 -16.72 -23.41
CA GLN A 143 -27.52 -16.22 -23.40
C GLN A 143 -26.51 -17.32 -23.76
N ILE A 144 -26.61 -18.50 -23.15
CA ILE A 144 -25.71 -19.62 -23.44
C ILE A 144 -25.88 -20.12 -24.89
N CYS A 145 -27.11 -20.25 -25.37
CA CYS A 145 -27.36 -20.60 -26.77
C CYS A 145 -26.73 -19.59 -27.73
N SER A 146 -26.80 -18.28 -27.41
CA SER A 146 -26.16 -17.22 -28.19
C SER A 146 -24.63 -17.37 -28.22
N LEU A 147 -24.02 -17.68 -27.05
CA LEU A 147 -22.59 -17.93 -26.94
C LEU A 147 -22.16 -19.14 -27.80
N ILE A 148 -22.90 -20.24 -27.73
CA ILE A 148 -22.61 -21.45 -28.50
C ILE A 148 -22.70 -21.15 -30.01
N LEU A 149 -23.77 -20.49 -30.47
CA LEU A 149 -23.94 -20.14 -31.89
C LEU A 149 -22.85 -19.21 -32.41
N ARG A 150 -22.33 -18.32 -31.57
CA ARG A 150 -21.26 -17.39 -31.94
C ARG A 150 -19.89 -18.07 -32.02
N LEU A 151 -19.64 -19.04 -31.15
CA LEU A 151 -18.34 -19.70 -31.01
C LEU A 151 -18.21 -20.94 -31.89
N TYR A 152 -19.31 -21.57 -32.28
CA TYR A 152 -19.31 -22.84 -33.01
C TYR A 152 -20.21 -22.77 -34.25
N GLU A 153 -19.65 -23.12 -35.41
CA GLU A 153 -20.27 -22.94 -36.72
C GLU A 153 -21.46 -23.87 -37.02
N ALA A 154 -21.67 -24.94 -36.23
CA ALA A 154 -22.72 -25.93 -36.46
C ALA A 154 -23.56 -26.16 -35.19
N PRO A 155 -24.76 -25.58 -35.09
CA PRO A 155 -25.67 -25.91 -34.00
C PRO A 155 -26.20 -27.33 -34.19
N GLU A 156 -26.14 -28.13 -33.13
CA GLU A 156 -26.89 -29.38 -33.08
C GLU A 156 -28.40 -29.06 -33.19
N ASN A 157 -29.18 -29.90 -33.89
CA ASN A 157 -30.64 -29.72 -34.04
C ASN A 157 -31.35 -29.51 -32.68
N ASP A 158 -30.78 -30.09 -31.63
CA ASP A 158 -31.24 -29.97 -30.25
C ASP A 158 -31.17 -28.53 -29.71
N LEU A 159 -30.20 -27.71 -30.14
CA LEU A 159 -30.07 -26.32 -29.69
C LEU A 159 -31.25 -25.47 -30.18
N ILE A 160 -31.64 -25.60 -31.45
CA ILE A 160 -32.81 -24.89 -32.00
C ILE A 160 -34.08 -25.32 -31.27
N ARG A 161 -34.23 -26.61 -30.97
CA ARG A 161 -35.36 -27.14 -30.20
C ARG A 161 -35.41 -26.52 -28.80
N ILE A 162 -34.26 -26.42 -28.11
CA ILE A 162 -34.15 -25.80 -26.79
C ILE A 162 -34.52 -24.30 -26.86
N ILE A 163 -33.95 -23.56 -27.82
CA ILE A 163 -34.24 -22.13 -28.00
C ILE A 163 -35.74 -21.89 -28.19
N LYS A 164 -36.40 -22.68 -29.04
CA LYS A 164 -37.86 -22.59 -29.26
C LYS A 164 -38.66 -22.91 -27.99
N LYS A 165 -38.29 -23.99 -27.29
CA LYS A 165 -39.00 -24.47 -26.10
C LYS A 165 -38.98 -23.44 -24.96
N TYR A 166 -37.88 -22.73 -24.78
CA TYR A 166 -37.68 -21.76 -23.69
C TYR A 166 -37.79 -20.30 -24.15
N MET A 167 -38.35 -20.05 -25.34
CA MET A 167 -38.68 -18.70 -25.78
C MET A 167 -39.91 -18.19 -25.02
N LYS A 168 -39.87 -16.93 -24.57
CA LYS A 168 -40.99 -16.29 -23.87
C LYS A 168 -42.25 -16.21 -24.74
N PRO A 169 -43.46 -16.28 -24.17
CA PRO A 169 -44.70 -15.99 -24.88
C PRO A 169 -44.64 -14.60 -25.53
N GLY A 170 -44.96 -14.51 -26.82
CA GLY A 170 -44.80 -13.27 -27.62
C GLY A 170 -43.40 -13.09 -28.24
N GLY A 171 -42.44 -13.96 -27.93
CA GLY A 171 -41.08 -13.92 -28.43
C GLY A 171 -40.16 -12.97 -27.67
N ASP A 172 -38.86 -13.19 -27.82
CA ASP A 172 -37.83 -12.28 -27.35
C ASP A 172 -36.82 -12.01 -28.46
N VAL A 173 -36.25 -10.80 -28.46
CA VAL A 173 -35.32 -10.34 -29.50
C VAL A 173 -34.11 -11.26 -29.57
N THR A 174 -33.55 -11.65 -28.42
CA THR A 174 -32.41 -12.57 -28.35
C THR A 174 -32.75 -13.97 -28.85
N ALA A 175 -33.95 -14.48 -28.53
CA ALA A 175 -34.39 -15.78 -29.01
C ALA A 175 -34.58 -15.79 -30.54
N TYR A 176 -35.18 -14.74 -31.12
CA TYR A 176 -35.29 -14.62 -32.56
C TYR A 176 -33.93 -14.51 -33.24
N GLN A 177 -32.99 -13.75 -32.67
CA GLN A 177 -31.61 -13.66 -33.17
C GLN A 177 -30.93 -15.05 -33.17
N ASN A 178 -31.03 -15.79 -32.07
CA ASN A 178 -30.48 -17.13 -31.94
C ASN A 178 -31.10 -18.11 -32.96
N LEU A 179 -32.42 -18.06 -33.16
CA LEU A 179 -33.09 -18.90 -34.17
C LEU A 179 -32.65 -18.53 -35.58
N SER A 180 -32.56 -17.24 -35.89
CA SER A 180 -32.09 -16.74 -37.19
C SER A 180 -30.69 -17.27 -37.50
N TYR A 181 -29.73 -17.10 -36.58
CA TYR A 181 -28.39 -17.66 -36.73
C TYR A 181 -28.42 -19.18 -36.87
N GLY A 182 -29.16 -19.86 -35.99
CA GLY A 182 -29.27 -21.32 -36.03
C GLY A 182 -29.74 -21.86 -37.38
N PHE A 183 -30.79 -21.27 -37.95
CA PHE A 183 -31.29 -21.67 -39.26
C PHE A 183 -30.39 -21.25 -40.43
N ILE A 184 -29.67 -20.14 -40.32
CA ILE A 184 -28.65 -19.75 -41.31
C ILE A 184 -27.54 -20.80 -41.35
N TYR A 185 -27.02 -21.23 -40.20
CA TYR A 185 -25.97 -22.26 -40.13
C TYR A 185 -26.44 -23.62 -40.67
N LEU A 186 -27.72 -23.97 -40.46
CA LEU A 186 -28.30 -25.18 -41.04
C LEU A 186 -28.67 -25.05 -42.54
N GLY A 187 -28.46 -23.88 -43.16
CA GLY A 187 -28.87 -23.62 -44.55
C GLY A 187 -30.39 -23.57 -44.77
N GLN A 188 -31.20 -23.54 -43.71
CA GLN A 188 -32.65 -23.50 -43.77
C GLN A 188 -33.14 -22.04 -43.92
N LEU A 189 -32.89 -21.46 -45.09
CA LEU A 189 -33.03 -20.03 -45.32
C LEU A 189 -34.48 -19.51 -45.15
N ASP A 190 -35.51 -20.30 -45.48
CA ASP A 190 -36.90 -19.89 -45.29
C ASP A 190 -37.26 -19.74 -43.80
N SER A 191 -36.82 -20.70 -42.97
CA SER A 191 -36.96 -20.61 -41.52
C SER A 191 -36.17 -19.41 -40.97
N ALA A 192 -34.95 -19.18 -41.46
CA ALA A 192 -34.16 -18.03 -41.08
C ALA A 192 -34.88 -16.72 -41.40
N SER A 193 -35.40 -16.55 -42.62
CA SER A 193 -36.16 -15.37 -43.05
C SER A 193 -37.38 -15.12 -42.17
N HIS A 194 -38.14 -16.16 -41.82
CA HIS A 194 -39.30 -16.06 -40.94
C HIS A 194 -38.95 -15.50 -39.56
N TYR A 195 -37.90 -16.03 -38.92
CA TYR A 195 -37.48 -15.55 -37.59
C TYR A 195 -36.78 -14.19 -37.65
N LEU A 196 -36.06 -13.89 -38.74
CA LEU A 196 -35.45 -12.58 -38.95
C LEU A 196 -36.51 -11.48 -39.05
N GLN A 197 -37.60 -11.73 -39.77
CA GLN A 197 -38.71 -10.79 -39.88
C GLN A 197 -39.40 -10.57 -38.53
N LYS A 198 -39.72 -11.65 -37.80
CA LYS A 198 -40.28 -11.54 -36.44
C LYS A 198 -39.36 -10.80 -35.47
N GLY A 199 -38.06 -11.05 -35.56
CA GLY A 199 -37.04 -10.37 -34.77
C GLY A 199 -36.95 -8.88 -35.10
N PHE A 200 -36.98 -8.53 -36.39
CA PHE A 200 -37.03 -7.16 -36.86
C PHE A 200 -38.26 -6.41 -36.34
N ASP A 201 -39.46 -6.99 -36.51
CA ASP A 201 -40.72 -6.36 -36.09
C ASP A 201 -40.69 -6.09 -34.58
N LEU A 202 -40.27 -7.09 -33.79
CA LEU A 202 -40.17 -6.96 -32.34
C LEU A 202 -39.11 -5.92 -31.92
N ALA A 203 -37.93 -5.94 -32.54
CA ALA A 203 -36.86 -5.00 -32.27
C ALA A 203 -37.27 -3.56 -32.64
N HIS A 204 -37.98 -3.39 -33.76
CA HIS A 204 -38.52 -2.10 -34.18
C HIS A 204 -39.53 -1.56 -33.17
N HIS A 205 -40.51 -2.37 -32.77
CA HIS A 205 -41.52 -1.98 -31.77
C HIS A 205 -40.89 -1.62 -30.42
N ARG A 206 -39.86 -2.35 -29.98
CA ARG A 206 -39.14 -2.09 -28.72
C ARG A 206 -38.09 -0.98 -28.81
N LYS A 207 -37.88 -0.39 -29.98
CA LYS A 207 -36.78 0.57 -30.26
C LYS A 207 -35.40 -0.03 -29.90
N ASP A 208 -35.25 -1.33 -30.09
CA ASP A 208 -33.99 -2.05 -29.88
C ASP A 208 -33.01 -1.75 -31.03
N HIS A 209 -31.75 -1.49 -30.69
CA HIS A 209 -30.70 -1.17 -31.65
C HIS A 209 -30.41 -2.33 -32.62
N ARG A 210 -30.70 -3.58 -32.23
CA ARG A 210 -30.52 -4.78 -33.04
C ARG A 210 -31.41 -4.85 -34.28
N LYS A 211 -32.40 -3.96 -34.43
CA LYS A 211 -33.27 -3.91 -35.63
C LYS A 211 -32.46 -3.82 -36.93
N THR A 212 -31.34 -3.11 -36.92
CA THR A 212 -30.49 -2.93 -38.11
C THR A 212 -29.78 -4.23 -38.47
N GLU A 213 -29.31 -4.97 -37.46
CA GLU A 213 -28.69 -6.28 -37.63
C GLU A 213 -29.68 -7.30 -38.24
N PHE A 214 -30.91 -7.36 -37.72
CA PHE A 214 -31.97 -8.21 -38.30
C PHE A 214 -32.22 -7.90 -39.77
N LEU A 215 -32.29 -6.62 -40.12
CA LEU A 215 -32.52 -6.20 -41.49
C LEU A 215 -31.35 -6.58 -42.41
N ARG A 216 -30.10 -6.38 -41.97
CA ARG A 216 -28.90 -6.78 -42.72
C ARG A 216 -28.85 -8.28 -42.96
N LEU A 217 -29.14 -9.08 -41.93
CA LEU A 217 -29.20 -10.54 -42.03
C LEU A 217 -30.32 -10.97 -42.96
N TYR A 218 -31.51 -10.36 -42.87
CA TYR A 218 -32.64 -10.68 -43.74
C TYR A 218 -32.33 -10.44 -45.21
N ILE A 219 -31.74 -9.28 -45.54
CA ILE A 219 -31.28 -8.96 -46.89
C ILE A 219 -30.19 -9.94 -47.34
N GLY A 220 -29.29 -10.34 -46.44
CA GLY A 220 -28.28 -11.37 -46.70
C GLY A 220 -28.91 -12.73 -47.04
N THR A 221 -29.91 -13.16 -46.28
CA THR A 221 -30.66 -14.41 -46.51
C THR A 221 -31.42 -14.37 -47.84
N LEU A 222 -32.07 -13.25 -48.19
CA LEU A 222 -32.72 -13.09 -49.50
C LEU A 222 -31.73 -13.24 -50.65
N ASN A 223 -30.53 -12.66 -50.53
CA ASN A 223 -29.47 -12.84 -51.51
C ASN A 223 -29.01 -14.30 -51.60
N ALA A 224 -28.84 -14.99 -50.47
CA ALA A 224 -28.49 -16.41 -50.47
C ALA A 224 -29.59 -17.31 -51.09
N GLN A 225 -30.85 -16.88 -51.05
CA GLN A 225 -31.97 -17.53 -51.74
C GLN A 225 -32.06 -17.19 -53.25
N GLY A 226 -31.16 -16.36 -53.78
CA GLY A 226 -31.22 -15.87 -55.16
C GLY A 226 -32.24 -14.74 -55.40
N LYS A 227 -32.91 -14.25 -54.34
CA LYS A 227 -33.92 -13.18 -54.40
C LYS A 227 -33.27 -11.79 -54.39
N HIS A 228 -32.28 -11.58 -55.25
CA HIS A 228 -31.45 -10.37 -55.28
C HIS A 228 -32.25 -9.08 -55.58
N LYS A 229 -33.29 -9.18 -56.43
CA LYS A 229 -34.15 -8.04 -56.74
C LYS A 229 -34.95 -7.58 -55.53
N ASP A 230 -35.43 -8.52 -54.70
CA ASP A 230 -36.19 -8.20 -53.50
C ASP A 230 -35.27 -7.64 -52.41
N ALA A 231 -34.05 -8.17 -52.29
CA ALA A 231 -33.00 -7.59 -51.46
C ALA A 231 -32.72 -6.12 -51.82
N LEU A 232 -32.58 -5.78 -53.11
CA LEU A 232 -32.38 -4.39 -53.56
C LEU A 232 -33.57 -3.47 -53.29
N LYS A 233 -34.81 -3.96 -53.46
CA LYS A 233 -36.01 -3.17 -53.13
C LYS A 233 -35.99 -2.71 -51.67
N ILE A 234 -35.58 -3.60 -50.76
CA ILE A 234 -35.45 -3.28 -49.34
C ILE A 234 -34.30 -2.30 -49.10
N LEU A 235 -33.14 -2.52 -49.75
CA LEU A 235 -31.98 -1.63 -49.63
C LEU A 235 -32.29 -0.19 -50.08
N HIS A 236 -33.10 -0.02 -51.12
CA HIS A 236 -33.55 1.31 -51.59
C HIS A 236 -34.74 1.88 -50.80
N SER A 237 -35.20 1.22 -49.74
CA SER A 237 -36.28 1.75 -48.91
C SER A 237 -35.81 3.00 -48.12
N PRO A 238 -36.71 3.96 -47.83
CA PRO A 238 -36.37 5.14 -47.03
C PRO A 238 -35.78 4.79 -45.67
N GLN A 239 -36.19 3.67 -45.09
CA GLN A 239 -35.69 3.19 -43.80
C GLN A 239 -34.20 2.83 -43.82
N VAL A 240 -33.69 2.33 -44.95
CA VAL A 240 -32.26 2.00 -45.12
C VAL A 240 -31.47 3.23 -45.54
N LEU A 241 -32.02 4.05 -46.44
CA LEU A 241 -31.35 5.24 -46.96
C LEU A 241 -31.16 6.35 -45.91
N GLN A 242 -31.98 6.38 -44.86
CA GLN A 242 -31.80 7.28 -43.71
C GLN A 242 -30.70 6.81 -42.75
N ASN A 243 -30.31 5.52 -42.79
CA ASN A 243 -29.20 4.99 -42.00
C ASN A 243 -27.87 5.17 -42.75
N ASN A 244 -26.75 5.15 -42.03
CA ASN A 244 -25.42 5.36 -42.60
C ASN A 244 -25.18 4.37 -43.77
N PRO A 245 -25.00 4.83 -45.03
CA PRO A 245 -24.91 3.95 -46.21
C PRO A 245 -23.82 2.88 -46.10
N ASN A 246 -22.75 3.17 -45.36
CA ASN A 246 -21.65 2.24 -45.09
C ASN A 246 -22.11 0.98 -44.33
N GLU A 247 -23.20 1.06 -43.56
CA GLU A 247 -23.72 -0.04 -42.75
C GLU A 247 -24.32 -1.16 -43.62
N PHE A 248 -24.82 -0.83 -44.81
CA PHE A 248 -25.41 -1.79 -45.77
C PHE A 248 -24.56 -2.04 -47.02
N ALA A 249 -23.35 -1.47 -47.09
CA ALA A 249 -22.47 -1.55 -48.25
C ALA A 249 -22.25 -2.99 -48.77
N ILE A 250 -22.02 -3.94 -47.86
CA ILE A 250 -21.85 -5.36 -48.20
C ILE A 250 -23.13 -5.98 -48.77
N ASN A 251 -24.30 -5.59 -48.26
CA ASN A 251 -25.57 -6.07 -48.77
C ASN A 251 -25.84 -5.55 -50.19
N TYR A 252 -25.47 -4.30 -50.49
CA TYR A 252 -25.50 -3.77 -51.86
C TYR A 252 -24.57 -4.55 -52.78
N LEU A 253 -23.31 -4.76 -52.39
CA LEU A 253 -22.35 -5.54 -53.15
C LEU A 253 -22.87 -6.94 -53.48
N ASN A 254 -23.39 -7.66 -52.48
CA ASN A 254 -23.93 -9.00 -52.65
C ASN A 254 -25.12 -9.02 -53.63
N SER A 255 -26.04 -8.05 -53.50
CA SER A 255 -27.24 -7.99 -54.34
C SER A 255 -26.91 -7.67 -55.80
N TRP A 256 -26.04 -6.68 -56.05
CA TRP A 256 -25.61 -6.34 -57.41
C TRP A 256 -24.77 -7.45 -58.05
N PHE A 257 -23.90 -8.09 -57.27
CA PHE A 257 -23.10 -9.22 -57.74
C PHE A 257 -23.98 -10.40 -58.14
N GLY A 258 -24.98 -10.75 -57.34
CA GLY A 258 -25.95 -11.80 -57.65
C GLY A 258 -26.78 -11.54 -58.92
N LEU A 259 -27.02 -10.27 -59.27
CA LEU A 259 -27.68 -9.88 -60.52
C LEU A 259 -26.74 -9.83 -61.73
N GLY A 260 -25.44 -10.08 -61.55
CA GLY A 260 -24.44 -9.94 -62.60
C GLY A 260 -24.18 -8.49 -63.02
N GLN A 261 -24.59 -7.50 -62.23
CA GLN A 261 -24.41 -6.07 -62.50
C GLN A 261 -23.01 -5.63 -62.07
N LEU A 262 -22.00 -6.09 -62.81
CA LEU A 262 -20.58 -5.95 -62.46
C LEU A 262 -20.12 -4.49 -62.34
N ASP A 263 -20.69 -3.58 -63.12
CA ASP A 263 -20.39 -2.14 -63.04
C ASP A 263 -20.87 -1.54 -61.72
N SER A 264 -22.06 -1.94 -61.26
CA SER A 264 -22.58 -1.51 -59.95
C SER A 264 -21.73 -2.07 -58.81
N VAL A 265 -21.27 -3.32 -58.92
CA VAL A 265 -20.34 -3.90 -57.93
C VAL A 265 -19.06 -3.08 -57.85
N GLN A 266 -18.47 -2.70 -58.99
CA GLN A 266 -17.26 -1.88 -59.04
C GLN A 266 -17.47 -0.52 -58.36
N VAL A 267 -18.56 0.19 -58.67
CA VAL A 267 -18.89 1.48 -58.05
C VAL A 267 -18.95 1.37 -56.51
N TYR A 268 -19.62 0.33 -55.99
CA TYR A 268 -19.71 0.15 -54.55
C TYR A 268 -18.36 -0.23 -53.92
N ILE A 269 -17.53 -1.05 -54.59
CA ILE A 269 -16.16 -1.37 -54.13
C ILE A 269 -15.34 -0.09 -53.97
N ASP A 270 -15.40 0.79 -54.97
CA ASP A 270 -14.63 2.03 -55.00
C ASP A 270 -15.17 3.03 -53.96
N SER A 271 -16.50 3.11 -53.79
CA SER A 271 -17.12 3.97 -52.78
C SER A 271 -16.74 3.59 -51.34
N ASN A 272 -16.54 2.29 -51.07
CA ASN A 272 -16.16 1.79 -49.75
C ASN A 272 -14.71 2.14 -49.39
N GLN A 273 -13.85 2.42 -50.39
CA GLN A 273 -12.42 2.61 -50.18
C GLN A 273 -12.12 3.78 -49.24
N ALA A 274 -12.83 4.91 -49.39
CA ALA A 274 -12.65 6.08 -48.52
C ALA A 274 -12.96 5.76 -47.04
N ALA A 275 -14.01 4.97 -46.78
CA ALA A 275 -14.38 4.55 -45.43
C ALA A 275 -13.35 3.56 -44.84
N ILE A 276 -12.83 2.65 -45.68
CA ILE A 276 -11.77 1.71 -45.32
C ILE A 276 -10.48 2.44 -44.98
N ASP A 277 -10.06 3.40 -45.81
CA ASP A 277 -8.82 4.15 -45.62
C ASP A 277 -8.90 5.00 -44.35
N LYS A 278 -10.02 5.69 -44.13
CA LYS A 278 -10.29 6.42 -42.89
C LYS A 278 -10.17 5.51 -41.67
N TYR A 279 -10.74 4.31 -41.72
CA TYR A 279 -10.64 3.34 -40.62
C TYR A 279 -9.21 2.88 -40.39
N LYS A 280 -8.47 2.55 -41.46
CA LYS A 280 -7.06 2.12 -41.37
C LYS A 280 -6.16 3.21 -40.79
N THR A 281 -6.41 4.48 -41.12
CA THR A 281 -5.68 5.60 -40.52
C THR A 281 -6.00 5.74 -39.04
N GLN A 282 -7.26 5.57 -38.64
CA GLN A 282 -7.68 5.72 -37.25
C GLN A 282 -7.28 4.52 -36.37
N PHE A 283 -7.30 3.31 -36.93
CA PHE A 283 -7.07 2.06 -36.22
C PHE A 283 -6.17 1.12 -37.03
N PRO A 284 -4.87 1.47 -37.22
CA PRO A 284 -3.96 0.71 -38.07
C PRO A 284 -3.71 -0.72 -37.59
N GLU A 285 -3.91 -0.98 -36.30
CA GLU A 285 -3.70 -2.29 -35.67
C GLU A 285 -4.98 -3.14 -35.57
N GLN A 286 -6.14 -2.61 -35.99
CA GLN A 286 -7.41 -3.33 -35.92
C GLN A 286 -7.83 -3.89 -37.28
N MET A 287 -8.31 -5.13 -37.28
CA MET A 287 -8.88 -5.72 -38.49
C MET A 287 -10.21 -5.05 -38.83
N ASN A 288 -10.35 -4.61 -40.08
CA ASN A 288 -11.62 -4.07 -40.58
C ASN A 288 -12.33 -5.13 -41.44
N THR A 289 -13.48 -5.62 -40.96
CA THR A 289 -14.31 -6.58 -41.68
C THR A 289 -14.77 -6.05 -43.06
N LEU A 290 -15.01 -4.74 -43.18
CA LEU A 290 -15.38 -4.11 -44.46
C LEU A 290 -14.21 -4.19 -45.45
N ASP A 291 -12.96 -3.97 -45.03
CA ASP A 291 -11.77 -4.09 -45.89
C ASP A 291 -11.61 -5.53 -46.39
N LEU A 292 -11.77 -6.51 -45.50
CA LEU A 292 -11.66 -7.92 -45.84
C LEU A 292 -12.71 -8.32 -46.89
N LEU A 293 -13.97 -7.99 -46.64
CA LEU A 293 -15.06 -8.32 -47.56
C LEU A 293 -14.95 -7.55 -48.89
N ASN A 294 -14.54 -6.27 -48.86
CA ASN A 294 -14.36 -5.48 -50.08
C ASN A 294 -13.25 -6.07 -50.97
N LYS A 295 -12.15 -6.55 -50.37
CA LYS A 295 -11.11 -7.32 -51.07
C LYS A 295 -11.66 -8.62 -51.66
N SER A 296 -12.43 -9.39 -50.89
CA SER A 296 -13.08 -10.62 -51.40
C SER A 296 -13.99 -10.34 -52.60
N PHE A 297 -14.84 -9.31 -52.55
CA PHE A 297 -15.69 -8.92 -53.67
C PHE A 297 -14.89 -8.44 -54.89
N LYS A 298 -13.77 -7.74 -54.70
CA LYS A 298 -12.86 -7.35 -55.79
C LYS A 298 -12.29 -8.57 -56.51
N MET A 299 -11.95 -9.62 -55.77
CA MET A 299 -11.44 -10.86 -56.34
C MET A 299 -12.52 -11.63 -57.09
N LEU A 300 -13.72 -11.73 -56.51
CA LEU A 300 -14.88 -12.34 -57.17
C LEU A 300 -15.27 -11.58 -58.46
N LEU A 301 -15.14 -10.26 -58.45
CA LEU A 301 -15.38 -9.41 -59.62
C LEU A 301 -14.38 -9.70 -60.75
N LYS A 302 -13.07 -9.73 -60.43
CA LYS A 302 -12.01 -10.13 -61.39
C LYS A 302 -12.31 -11.50 -62.01
N ALA A 303 -12.63 -12.48 -61.14
CA ALA A 303 -12.98 -13.83 -61.55
C ALA A 303 -14.16 -13.84 -62.55
N LYS A 304 -15.21 -13.09 -62.25
CA LYS A 304 -16.40 -12.99 -63.11
C LYS A 304 -16.15 -12.27 -64.43
N LYS A 305 -15.20 -11.34 -64.47
CA LYS A 305 -14.75 -10.66 -65.70
C LYS A 305 -13.80 -11.50 -66.55
N GLY A 306 -13.41 -12.69 -66.08
CA GLY A 306 -12.42 -13.54 -66.77
C GLY A 306 -10.99 -13.02 -66.63
N GLU A 307 -10.73 -12.13 -65.68
CA GLU A 307 -9.40 -11.62 -65.39
C GLU A 307 -8.59 -12.64 -64.58
N ASN A 308 -7.27 -12.64 -64.76
CA ASN A 308 -6.39 -13.52 -63.99
C ASN A 308 -6.45 -13.20 -62.49
N ILE A 309 -6.77 -14.23 -61.69
CA ILE A 309 -6.73 -14.16 -60.22
C ILE A 309 -5.34 -14.60 -59.78
N SER A 310 -4.61 -13.72 -59.10
CA SER A 310 -3.33 -14.08 -58.50
C SER A 310 -3.54 -14.80 -57.18
N ILE A 311 -2.87 -15.94 -56.98
CA ILE A 311 -2.83 -16.59 -55.65
C ILE A 311 -2.22 -15.67 -54.59
N TYR A 312 -1.41 -14.69 -55.01
CA TYR A 312 -0.87 -13.65 -54.14
C TYR A 312 -1.96 -12.71 -53.58
N ASP A 313 -3.03 -12.43 -54.33
CA ASP A 313 -4.16 -11.62 -53.84
C ASP A 313 -4.92 -12.36 -52.72
N ILE A 314 -5.04 -13.70 -52.84
CA ILE A 314 -5.61 -14.57 -51.80
C ILE A 314 -4.67 -14.63 -50.60
N GLY A 315 -3.38 -14.89 -50.88
CA GLY A 315 -2.33 -15.04 -49.87
C GLY A 315 -2.15 -13.79 -49.03
N THR A 316 -2.11 -12.60 -49.63
CA THR A 316 -2.00 -11.33 -48.89
C THR A 316 -3.20 -11.06 -48.00
N THR A 317 -4.41 -11.45 -48.41
CA THR A 317 -5.61 -11.32 -47.58
C THR A 317 -5.54 -12.27 -46.38
N ALA A 318 -5.16 -13.54 -46.61
CA ALA A 318 -4.95 -14.52 -45.55
C ALA A 318 -3.79 -14.14 -44.60
N ASP A 319 -2.70 -13.63 -45.14
CA ASP A 319 -1.54 -13.16 -44.38
C ASP A 319 -1.87 -11.94 -43.53
N ASN A 320 -2.73 -11.04 -44.02
CA ASN A 320 -3.22 -9.92 -43.22
C ASN A 320 -4.04 -10.42 -42.02
N ILE A 321 -4.98 -11.36 -42.23
CA ILE A 321 -5.74 -11.99 -41.13
C ILE A 321 -4.80 -12.61 -40.11
N ARG A 322 -3.86 -13.45 -40.58
CA ARG A 322 -2.86 -14.10 -39.73
C ARG A 322 -1.95 -13.10 -39.01
N LYS A 323 -1.58 -12.00 -39.66
CA LYS A 323 -0.79 -10.92 -39.05
C LYS A 323 -1.56 -10.23 -37.94
N PHE A 324 -2.84 -9.94 -38.13
CA PHE A 324 -3.71 -9.38 -37.06
C PHE A 324 -3.84 -10.35 -35.89
N GLU A 325 -4.08 -11.64 -36.15
CA GLU A 325 -4.11 -12.66 -35.11
C GLU A 325 -2.80 -12.73 -34.33
N ASN A 326 -1.66 -12.68 -35.03
CA ASN A 326 -0.34 -12.69 -34.42
C ASN A 326 -0.04 -11.43 -33.60
N ILE A 327 -0.44 -10.24 -34.07
CA ILE A 327 -0.31 -8.98 -33.33
C ILE A 327 -1.13 -9.05 -32.04
N MET A 328 -2.37 -9.55 -32.11
CA MET A 328 -3.21 -9.72 -30.93
C MET A 328 -2.59 -10.68 -29.92
N VAL A 329 -2.08 -11.83 -30.39
CA VAL A 329 -1.36 -12.79 -29.53
C VAL A 329 -0.08 -12.20 -28.94
N TYR A 330 0.66 -11.44 -29.73
CA TYR A 330 1.88 -10.78 -29.27
C TYR A 330 1.58 -9.76 -28.17
N ASN A 331 0.60 -8.89 -28.39
CA ASN A 331 0.18 -7.88 -27.41
C ASN A 331 -0.31 -8.54 -26.11
N ASP A 332 -1.07 -9.64 -26.22
CA ASP A 332 -1.50 -10.41 -25.04
C ASP A 332 -0.31 -11.04 -24.29
N ARG A 333 0.67 -11.61 -25.00
CA ARG A 333 1.88 -12.17 -24.40
C ARG A 333 2.76 -11.09 -23.77
N GLU A 334 2.91 -9.94 -24.42
CA GLU A 334 3.67 -8.82 -23.90
C GLU A 334 3.03 -8.26 -22.62
N ARG A 335 1.69 -8.18 -22.60
CA ARG A 335 0.93 -7.82 -21.39
C ARG A 335 1.17 -8.83 -20.27
N GLN A 336 1.12 -10.13 -20.56
CA GLN A 336 1.44 -11.18 -19.58
C GLN A 336 2.86 -11.07 -19.04
N PHE A 337 3.85 -10.83 -19.92
CA PHE A 337 5.24 -10.69 -19.53
C PHE A 337 5.45 -9.45 -18.65
N THR A 338 4.85 -8.33 -19.03
CA THR A 338 4.91 -7.07 -18.27
C THR A 338 4.29 -7.22 -16.89
N GLN A 339 3.11 -7.85 -16.80
CA GLN A 339 2.45 -8.14 -15.53
C GLN A 339 3.30 -9.07 -14.65
N SER A 340 3.85 -10.14 -15.22
CA SER A 340 4.75 -11.07 -14.51
C SER A 340 6.02 -10.37 -14.01
N LYS A 341 6.57 -9.45 -14.79
CA LYS A 341 7.74 -8.65 -14.43
C LYS A 341 7.43 -7.69 -13.28
N LEU A 342 6.26 -7.05 -13.29
CA LEU A 342 5.79 -6.18 -12.21
C LEU A 342 5.57 -6.96 -10.92
N GLN A 343 4.91 -8.11 -10.97
CA GLN A 343 4.73 -8.99 -9.81
C GLN A 343 6.07 -9.43 -9.20
N ARG A 344 7.04 -9.83 -10.03
CA ARG A 344 8.40 -10.18 -9.55
C ARG A 344 9.10 -9.00 -8.87
N LYS A 345 8.98 -7.79 -9.43
CA LYS A 345 9.53 -6.58 -8.80
C LYS A 345 8.86 -6.29 -7.46
N ASN A 346 7.54 -6.39 -7.38
CA ASN A 346 6.80 -6.18 -6.14
C ASN A 346 7.20 -7.21 -5.07
N LEU A 347 7.36 -8.47 -5.45
CA LEU A 347 7.85 -9.52 -4.52
C LEU A 347 9.27 -9.22 -4.03
N MET A 348 10.18 -8.82 -4.93
CA MET A 348 11.53 -8.44 -4.55
C MET A 348 11.55 -7.23 -3.61
N LEU A 349 10.73 -6.21 -3.88
CA LEU A 349 10.57 -5.06 -3.01
C LEU A 349 10.02 -5.45 -1.62
N ALA A 350 9.04 -6.36 -1.57
CA ALA A 350 8.50 -6.86 -0.31
C ALA A 350 9.56 -7.60 0.52
N ILE A 351 10.34 -8.47 -0.12
CA ILE A 351 11.47 -9.19 0.51
C ILE A 351 12.53 -8.18 1.01
N GLU A 352 12.86 -7.16 0.21
CA GLU A 352 13.82 -6.13 0.60
C GLU A 352 13.33 -5.32 1.82
N HIS A 353 12.06 -4.91 1.82
CA HIS A 353 11.43 -4.25 2.97
C HIS A 353 11.46 -5.12 4.23
N GLU A 354 11.19 -6.42 4.11
CA GLU A 354 11.22 -7.34 5.24
C GLU A 354 12.64 -7.56 5.76
N GLN A 355 13.63 -7.72 4.88
CA GLN A 355 15.04 -7.82 5.27
C GLN A 355 15.53 -6.55 5.97
N LEU A 356 15.15 -5.37 5.47
CA LEU A 356 15.46 -4.09 6.13
C LEU A 356 14.85 -4.04 7.53
N ARG A 357 13.58 -4.44 7.70
CA ARG A 357 12.93 -4.52 9.01
C ARG A 357 13.67 -5.46 9.96
N GLN A 358 14.09 -6.64 9.50
CA GLN A 358 14.86 -7.59 10.30
C GLN A 358 16.23 -7.02 10.71
N ARG A 359 16.93 -6.32 9.81
CA ARG A 359 18.22 -5.65 10.13
C ARG A 359 18.05 -4.61 11.22
N PHE A 360 17.02 -3.76 11.15
CA PHE A 360 16.75 -2.77 12.19
C PHE A 360 16.43 -3.40 13.55
N LEU A 361 15.72 -4.53 13.57
CA LEU A 361 15.47 -5.28 14.81
C LEU A 361 16.78 -5.80 15.43
N TRP A 362 17.67 -6.39 14.63
CA TRP A 362 18.98 -6.85 15.11
C TRP A 362 19.86 -5.72 15.64
N ILE A 363 19.89 -4.56 14.95
CA ILE A 363 20.60 -3.36 15.43
C ILE A 363 20.03 -2.90 16.77
N GLY A 364 18.71 -2.87 16.91
CA GLY A 364 18.04 -2.51 18.17
C GLY A 364 18.43 -3.44 19.33
N ILE A 365 18.45 -4.76 19.09
CA ILE A 365 18.87 -5.76 20.09
C ILE A 365 20.32 -5.50 20.53
N ILE A 366 21.23 -5.25 19.58
CA ILE A 366 22.65 -4.97 19.88
C ILE A 366 22.78 -3.71 20.74
N VAL A 367 22.06 -2.64 20.43
CA VAL A 367 22.07 -1.38 21.20
C VAL A 367 21.57 -1.62 22.63
N VAL A 368 20.48 -2.37 22.80
CA VAL A 368 19.96 -2.71 24.14
C VAL A 368 20.96 -3.54 24.94
N CYS A 369 21.65 -4.50 24.30
CA CYS A 369 22.71 -5.27 24.92
C CYS A 369 23.88 -4.38 25.36
N ILE A 370 24.32 -3.44 24.51
CA ILE A 370 25.40 -2.49 24.84
C ILE A 370 24.99 -1.62 26.03
N ILE A 371 23.79 -1.06 26.03
CA ILE A 371 23.26 -0.25 27.14
C ILE A 371 23.24 -1.08 28.44
N SER A 372 22.78 -2.33 28.36
CA SER A 372 22.73 -3.24 29.51
C SER A 372 24.13 -3.54 30.07
N ILE A 373 25.12 -3.75 29.20
CA ILE A 373 26.52 -3.96 29.58
C ILE A 373 27.10 -2.69 30.24
N LEU A 374 26.85 -1.51 29.67
CA LEU A 374 27.31 -0.23 30.23
C LEU A 374 26.69 0.03 31.61
N LEU A 375 25.39 -0.23 31.77
CA LEU A 375 24.70 -0.13 33.06
C LEU A 375 25.29 -1.10 34.09
N PHE A 376 25.57 -2.35 33.69
CA PHE A 376 26.19 -3.33 34.56
C PHE A 376 27.60 -2.90 35.01
N ILE A 377 28.43 -2.39 34.08
CA ILE A 377 29.76 -1.86 34.39
C ILE A 377 29.66 -0.67 35.34
N TYR A 378 28.75 0.27 35.07
CA TYR A 378 28.51 1.45 35.91
C TYR A 378 28.11 1.06 37.34
N GLN A 379 27.13 0.18 37.49
CA GLN A 379 26.69 -0.32 38.80
C GLN A 379 27.83 -1.03 39.55
N ARG A 380 28.64 -1.84 38.86
CA ARG A 380 29.79 -2.51 39.47
C ARG A 380 30.87 -1.53 39.92
N LYS A 381 31.10 -0.47 39.15
CA LYS A 381 32.05 0.61 39.50
C LYS A 381 31.56 1.40 40.72
N LEU A 382 30.27 1.71 40.77
CA LEU A 382 29.63 2.38 41.90
C LEU A 382 29.80 1.58 43.19
N LEU A 383 29.46 0.28 43.17
CA LEU A 383 29.62 -0.61 44.33
C LEU A 383 31.07 -0.73 44.80
N LYS A 384 32.05 -0.78 43.88
CA LYS A 384 33.47 -0.78 44.26
C LYS A 384 33.87 0.52 44.96
N LYS A 385 33.40 1.66 44.46
CA LYS A 385 33.69 2.98 45.05
C LYS A 385 33.07 3.13 46.43
N GLU A 386 31.83 2.69 46.63
CA GLU A 386 31.18 2.67 47.95
C GLU A 386 31.97 1.83 48.97
N LYS A 387 32.40 0.62 48.58
CA LYS A 387 33.22 -0.24 49.46
C LYS A 387 34.57 0.39 49.81
N GLN A 388 35.23 1.05 48.87
CA GLN A 388 36.50 1.75 49.12
C GLN A 388 36.33 2.90 50.12
N VAL A 389 35.27 3.69 49.98
CA VAL A 389 34.96 4.78 50.92
C VAL A 389 34.67 4.22 52.31
N GLN A 390 33.94 3.11 52.39
CA GLN A 390 33.64 2.47 53.66
C GLN A 390 34.89 1.93 54.38
N SER A 391 35.80 1.27 53.66
CA SER A 391 37.03 0.75 54.27
C SER A 391 37.96 1.86 54.78
N VAL A 392 38.03 3.00 54.08
CA VAL A 392 38.83 4.16 54.53
C VAL A 392 38.23 4.77 55.79
N LYS A 393 36.90 4.87 55.88
CA LYS A 393 36.21 5.35 57.10
C LYS A 393 36.46 4.44 58.31
N GLU A 394 36.42 3.12 58.10
CA GLU A 394 36.67 2.15 59.16
C GLU A 394 38.12 2.22 59.68
N GLN A 395 39.11 2.32 58.79
CA GLN A 395 40.52 2.49 59.18
C GLN A 395 40.75 3.79 59.94
N LEU A 396 40.17 4.91 59.47
CA LEU A 396 40.26 6.20 60.16
C LEU A 396 39.68 6.12 61.58
N HIS A 397 38.53 5.46 61.74
CA HIS A 397 37.89 5.28 63.04
C HIS A 397 38.76 4.46 64.01
N LEU A 398 39.37 3.38 63.53
CA LEU A 398 40.28 2.55 64.34
C LEU A 398 41.51 3.32 64.80
N HIS A 399 42.14 4.11 63.93
CA HIS A 399 43.31 4.91 64.28
C HIS A 399 42.99 5.99 65.33
N ILE A 400 41.81 6.63 65.25
CA ILE A 400 41.36 7.61 66.24
C ILE A 400 41.16 6.96 67.62
N ILE A 401 40.51 5.79 67.68
CA ILE A 401 40.31 5.05 68.94
C ILE A 401 41.65 4.63 69.55
N GLN A 402 42.60 4.18 68.72
CA GLN A 402 43.90 3.75 69.20
C GLN A 402 44.73 4.92 69.74
N LEU A 403 44.63 6.09 69.12
CA LEU A 403 45.28 7.31 69.58
C LEU A 403 44.71 7.77 70.92
N SER A 404 43.38 7.82 71.08
CA SER A 404 42.75 8.20 72.36
C SER A 404 43.11 7.24 73.49
N LYS A 405 43.20 5.93 73.18
CA LYS A 405 43.62 4.91 74.14
C LYS A 405 45.07 5.10 74.58
N ASN A 406 45.97 5.39 73.64
CA ASN A 406 47.37 5.67 73.95
C ASN A 406 47.53 6.93 74.82
N GLU A 407 46.77 8.00 74.52
CA GLU A 407 46.77 9.23 75.33
C GLU A 407 46.30 9.00 76.77
N SER A 408 45.25 8.19 76.95
CA SER A 408 44.77 7.81 78.29
C SER A 408 45.85 7.07 79.09
N ILE A 409 46.56 6.13 78.45
CA ILE A 409 47.65 5.37 79.10
C ILE A 409 48.83 6.28 79.45
N ILE A 410 49.19 7.22 78.57
CA ILE A 410 50.25 8.20 78.85
C ILE A 410 49.88 9.04 80.07
N CYS A 411 48.64 9.55 80.13
CA CYS A 411 48.15 10.35 81.25
C CYS A 411 48.13 9.57 82.58
N GLU A 412 47.70 8.31 82.55
CA GLU A 412 47.75 7.43 83.73
C GLU A 412 49.19 7.19 84.20
N ASN A 413 50.10 6.89 83.26
CA ASN A 413 51.51 6.68 83.58
C ASN A 413 52.17 7.97 84.10
N GLU A 414 51.83 9.15 83.57
CA GLU A 414 52.35 10.42 84.08
C GLU A 414 51.89 10.70 85.51
N LYS A 415 50.61 10.43 85.83
CA LYS A 415 50.11 10.53 87.21
C LYS A 415 50.84 9.56 88.13
N LEU A 416 51.08 8.33 87.67
CA LEU A 416 51.81 7.31 88.44
C LEU A 416 53.27 7.72 88.64
N ILE A 417 53.97 8.16 87.60
CA ILE A 417 55.33 8.70 87.66
C ILE A 417 55.42 9.85 88.65
N ASN A 418 54.47 10.79 88.64
CA ASN A 418 54.43 11.92 89.57
C ASN A 418 54.18 11.48 91.03
N SER A 419 53.36 10.45 91.23
CA SER A 419 53.12 9.89 92.57
C SER A 419 54.32 9.11 93.11
N LEU A 420 55.02 8.36 92.25
CA LEU A 420 56.22 7.59 92.59
C LEU A 420 57.44 8.49 92.80
N SER A 421 57.57 9.56 92.01
CA SER A 421 58.65 10.55 92.16
C SER A 421 58.51 11.41 93.42
N ALA A 422 57.28 11.59 93.94
CA ALA A 422 57.03 12.26 95.20
C ALA A 422 57.35 11.41 96.45
N GLN A 423 57.50 10.09 96.30
CA GLN A 423 57.86 9.15 97.37
C GLN A 423 59.36 8.81 97.40
N LEU A 424 60.16 9.55 96.62
CA LEU A 424 61.49 9.13 96.20
C LEU A 424 62.58 9.68 97.11
N ASP A 425 62.67 9.18 98.34
CA ASP A 425 63.81 9.49 99.22
C ASP A 425 64.72 8.31 99.56
N GLU A 426 64.42 7.02 99.29
CA GLU A 426 65.38 5.97 99.70
C GLU A 426 65.32 4.56 99.05
N SER A 427 64.74 4.34 97.86
CA SER A 427 64.77 3.01 97.21
C SER A 427 65.16 3.00 95.72
N GLY A 428 66.13 2.14 95.35
CA GLY A 428 66.63 1.99 93.98
C GLY A 428 65.65 1.33 93.00
N ASP A 429 64.70 0.52 93.51
CA ASP A 429 63.68 -0.15 92.68
C ASP A 429 62.63 0.83 92.13
N LEU A 430 62.23 1.86 92.89
CA LEU A 430 61.28 2.88 92.41
C LEU A 430 61.85 3.68 91.23
N LYS A 431 63.18 3.89 91.21
CA LYS A 431 63.86 4.60 90.12
C LYS A 431 63.83 3.78 88.81
N SER A 432 64.04 2.48 88.91
CA SER A 432 63.92 1.53 87.79
C SER A 432 62.51 1.51 87.19
N GLU A 433 61.47 1.52 88.03
CA GLU A 433 60.07 1.51 87.57
C GLU A 433 59.67 2.84 86.89
N ILE A 434 60.14 3.97 87.40
CA ILE A 434 59.96 5.28 86.75
C ILE A 434 60.68 5.34 85.39
N GLU A 435 61.89 4.79 85.26
CA GLU A 435 62.63 4.70 83.99
C GLU A 435 61.91 3.80 82.97
N GLN A 436 61.30 2.70 83.41
CA GLN A 436 60.48 1.84 82.53
C GLN A 436 59.20 2.53 82.06
N LEU A 437 58.48 3.21 82.95
CA LEU A 437 57.26 3.96 82.62
C LEU A 437 57.56 5.15 81.69
N THR A 438 58.66 5.87 81.91
CA THR A 438 59.08 6.97 81.03
C THR A 438 59.51 6.46 79.65
N SER A 439 60.23 5.34 79.57
CA SER A 439 60.55 4.68 78.29
C SER A 439 59.28 4.23 77.55
N LYS A 440 58.31 3.66 78.27
CA LYS A 440 57.01 3.25 77.71
C LYS A 440 56.19 4.44 77.21
N ASN A 441 56.15 5.54 77.95
CA ASN A 441 55.51 6.79 77.51
C ASN A 441 56.18 7.36 76.26
N ASN A 442 57.52 7.40 76.21
CA ASN A 442 58.25 7.88 75.03
C ASN A 442 57.94 7.04 73.78
N ASN A 443 57.81 5.71 73.93
CA ASN A 443 57.38 4.83 72.82
C ASN A 443 55.94 5.12 72.37
N LEU A 444 55.02 5.32 73.31
CA LEU A 444 53.63 5.67 73.00
C LEU A 444 53.51 7.05 72.34
N ILE A 445 54.31 8.03 72.75
CA ILE A 445 54.40 9.35 72.13
C ILE A 445 54.89 9.23 70.68
N GLN A 446 55.92 8.42 70.42
CA GLN A 446 56.37 8.16 69.05
C GLN A 446 55.29 7.49 68.20
N LYS A 447 54.58 6.49 68.75
CA LYS A 447 53.45 5.85 68.07
C LYS A 447 52.30 6.81 67.80
N ASN A 448 51.99 7.70 68.73
CA ASN A 448 50.97 8.73 68.56
C ASN A 448 51.35 9.72 67.45
N LYS A 449 52.64 10.12 67.34
CA LYS A 449 53.10 10.96 66.22
C LYS A 449 52.87 10.28 64.87
N VAL A 450 53.19 8.98 64.75
CA VAL A 450 52.94 8.21 63.53
C VAL A 450 51.44 8.12 63.23
N LEU A 451 50.61 7.79 64.23
CA LEU A 451 49.15 7.73 64.09
C LEU A 451 48.55 9.09 63.69
N GLN A 452 49.05 10.21 64.23
CA GLN A 452 48.63 11.55 63.84
C GLN A 452 48.94 11.84 62.37
N THR A 453 50.16 11.54 61.92
CA THR A 453 50.54 11.72 60.51
C THR A 453 49.72 10.84 59.56
N ASP A 454 49.34 9.63 59.97
CA ASP A 454 48.49 8.74 59.17
C ASP A 454 47.02 9.21 59.15
N ILE A 455 46.49 9.72 60.27
CA ILE A 455 45.15 10.32 60.35
C ILE A 455 45.06 11.57 59.48
N GLU A 456 46.06 12.44 59.50
CA GLU A 456 46.13 13.63 58.63
C GLU A 456 46.14 13.24 57.16
N ARG A 457 47.01 12.28 56.77
CA ARG A 457 47.08 11.78 55.40
C ARG A 457 45.76 11.14 54.93
N LEU A 458 45.12 10.32 55.77
CA LEU A 458 43.84 9.69 55.47
C LEU A 458 42.68 10.71 55.46
N SER A 459 42.72 11.73 56.33
CA SER A 459 41.73 12.80 56.35
C SER A 459 41.84 13.72 55.14
N GLU A 460 43.05 14.04 54.67
CA GLU A 460 43.28 14.82 53.45
C GLU A 460 42.83 14.05 52.21
N SER A 461 43.21 12.77 52.10
CA SER A 461 42.74 11.87 51.04
C SER A 461 41.21 11.73 51.04
N GLY A 462 40.57 11.64 52.22
CA GLY A 462 39.12 11.61 52.37
C GLY A 462 38.42 12.91 51.93
N LYS A 463 38.96 14.08 52.32
CA LYS A 463 38.44 15.41 51.94
C LYS A 463 38.56 15.68 50.43
N GLN A 464 39.62 15.20 49.80
CA GLN A 464 39.85 15.36 48.36
C GLN A 464 38.86 14.53 47.52
N GLN A 465 38.38 13.41 48.06
CA GLN A 465 37.42 12.53 47.39
C GLN A 465 35.96 12.96 47.58
N ASP A 466 35.62 13.58 48.72
CA ASP A 466 34.32 14.24 48.95
C ASP A 466 34.18 15.57 48.18
N SER A 467 35.28 16.30 47.96
CA SER A 467 35.26 17.59 47.25
C SER A 467 34.92 17.45 45.76
N GLU A 468 35.41 16.42 45.05
CA GLU A 468 35.05 16.16 43.65
C GLU A 468 33.56 15.85 43.49
N LEU A 469 32.97 15.06 44.41
CA LEU A 469 31.54 14.76 44.42
C LEU A 469 30.69 16.00 44.72
N LEU A 470 31.16 16.87 45.62
CA LEU A 470 30.52 18.15 45.93
C LEU A 470 30.60 19.15 44.77
N VAL A 471 31.72 19.20 44.05
CA VAL A 471 31.88 20.02 42.84
C VAL A 471 30.93 19.53 41.76
N TYR A 472 30.82 18.22 41.54
CA TYR A 472 29.90 17.65 40.56
C TYR A 472 28.42 17.93 40.91
N LYS A 473 28.02 17.75 42.18
CA LYS A 473 26.68 18.13 42.65
C LYS A 473 26.39 19.62 42.47
N ARG A 474 27.37 20.48 42.80
CA ARG A 474 27.27 21.94 42.63
C ARG A 474 27.10 22.34 41.16
N LEU A 475 27.85 21.70 40.25
CA LEU A 475 27.72 21.93 38.80
C LEU A 475 26.34 21.50 38.29
N MET A 476 25.82 20.37 38.78
CA MET A 476 24.48 19.89 38.42
C MET A 476 23.38 20.85 38.90
N GLU A 477 23.47 21.34 40.14
CA GLU A 477 22.56 22.35 40.69
C GLU A 477 22.67 23.70 39.97
N GLN A 478 23.89 24.15 39.65
CA GLN A 478 24.11 25.37 38.88
C GLN A 478 23.51 25.28 37.48
N ASN A 479 23.71 24.16 36.77
CA ASN A 479 23.11 23.93 35.46
C ASN A 479 21.58 23.88 35.50
N ALA A 480 21.00 23.26 36.54
CA ALA A 480 19.56 23.27 36.74
C ALA A 480 19.02 24.70 36.97
N ARG A 481 19.69 25.48 37.83
CA ARG A 481 19.34 26.89 38.09
C ARG A 481 19.51 27.78 36.86
N LEU A 482 20.54 27.57 36.05
CA LEU A 482 20.75 28.31 34.81
C LEU A 482 19.62 28.04 33.82
N LYS A 483 19.21 26.78 33.65
CA LYS A 483 18.10 26.40 32.77
C LYS A 483 16.76 26.96 33.26
N GLU A 484 16.56 27.03 34.56
CA GLU A 484 15.37 27.67 35.15
C GLU A 484 15.36 29.19 34.94
N ARG A 485 16.50 29.86 35.14
CA ARG A 485 16.66 31.29 34.86
C ARG A 485 16.46 31.62 33.38
N GLU A 486 17.01 30.81 32.48
CA GLU A 486 16.85 30.96 31.04
C GLU A 486 15.37 30.87 30.64
N ARG A 487 14.65 29.88 31.16
CA ARG A 487 13.19 29.76 30.95
C ARG A 487 12.44 30.97 31.48
N PHE A 488 12.75 31.41 32.70
CA PHE A 488 12.13 32.59 33.30
C PHE A 488 12.37 33.85 32.46
N LEU A 489 13.62 34.09 32.06
CA LEU A 489 13.99 35.23 31.21
C LEU A 489 13.33 35.16 29.84
N THR A 490 13.21 33.97 29.25
CA THR A 490 12.51 33.78 27.97
C THR A 490 11.04 34.15 28.09
N VAL A 491 10.35 33.69 29.14
CA VAL A 491 8.94 34.05 29.39
C VAL A 491 8.78 35.57 29.61
N MET A 492 9.69 36.19 30.37
CA MET A 492 9.69 37.63 30.60
C MET A 492 9.98 38.42 29.32
N ALA A 493 10.90 37.96 28.48
CA ALA A 493 11.22 38.58 27.20
C ALA A 493 10.03 38.50 26.23
N ILE A 494 9.37 37.34 26.14
CA ILE A 494 8.14 37.17 25.35
C ILE A 494 7.05 38.14 25.83
N ALA A 495 6.87 38.29 27.14
CA ALA A 495 5.88 39.21 27.71
C ALA A 495 6.20 40.70 27.42
N ASN A 496 7.49 41.05 27.35
CA ASN A 496 7.94 42.42 27.09
C ASN A 496 8.02 42.77 25.59
N ILE A 497 8.04 41.79 24.69
CA ILE A 497 8.00 42.03 23.25
C ILE A 497 6.53 42.18 22.80
N PRO A 498 6.06 43.37 22.41
CA PRO A 498 4.63 43.62 22.22
C PRO A 498 3.97 42.71 21.19
N VAL A 499 4.68 42.40 20.09
CA VAL A 499 4.16 41.52 19.04
C VAL A 499 4.00 40.08 19.52
N LEU A 500 4.93 39.56 20.33
CA LEU A 500 4.90 38.19 20.84
C LEU A 500 3.90 38.04 22.01
N ASN A 501 3.84 39.03 22.89
CA ASN A 501 2.89 39.05 24.01
C ASN A 501 1.43 39.06 23.52
N ARG A 502 1.15 39.76 22.41
CA ARG A 502 -0.19 39.74 21.79
C ARG A 502 -0.60 38.34 21.33
N LEU A 503 0.33 37.51 20.85
CA LEU A 503 0.04 36.15 20.38
C LEU A 503 -0.48 35.22 21.48
N SER A 504 -0.02 35.42 22.72
CA SER A 504 -0.43 34.60 23.87
C SER A 504 -1.63 35.18 24.62
N THR A 505 -1.76 36.51 24.72
CA THR A 505 -2.79 37.18 25.53
C THR A 505 -4.07 37.50 24.78
N LYS A 506 -4.00 37.72 23.46
CA LYS A 506 -5.15 37.95 22.60
C LYS A 506 -4.94 37.22 21.26
N ALA A 507 -5.24 35.93 21.26
CA ALA A 507 -5.11 35.11 20.06
C ALA A 507 -6.19 35.49 19.03
N HIS A 508 -5.76 36.03 17.89
CA HIS A 508 -6.61 36.26 16.72
C HIS A 508 -5.84 35.79 15.48
N TYR A 509 -6.55 35.59 14.39
CA TYR A 509 -5.95 35.28 13.10
C TYR A 509 -4.84 36.29 12.74
N ILE A 510 -3.65 35.77 12.39
CA ILE A 510 -2.49 36.56 11.98
C ILE A 510 -2.54 36.72 10.46
N ASP A 511 -2.67 37.97 10.01
CA ASP A 511 -2.60 38.27 8.58
C ASP A 511 -1.16 38.14 8.05
N TYR A 512 -1.03 37.88 6.73
CA TYR A 512 0.26 37.71 6.06
C TYR A 512 1.20 38.90 6.31
N SER A 513 0.65 40.12 6.39
CA SER A 513 1.38 41.37 6.64
C SER A 513 2.06 41.45 8.01
N GLN A 514 1.62 40.67 9.00
CA GLN A 514 2.13 40.71 10.38
C GLN A 514 3.30 39.75 10.64
N TRP A 515 3.50 38.77 9.75
CA TRP A 515 4.55 37.74 9.91
C TRP A 515 5.98 38.27 9.93
N PRO A 516 6.38 39.28 9.15
CA PRO A 516 7.74 39.82 9.20
C PRO A 516 8.14 40.31 10.59
N GLU A 517 7.23 40.98 11.31
CA GLU A 517 7.47 41.49 12.67
C GLU A 517 7.64 40.32 13.66
N ILE A 518 6.80 39.28 13.54
CA ILE A 518 6.84 38.08 14.39
C ILE A 518 8.13 37.27 14.16
N VAL A 519 8.50 37.07 12.89
CA VAL A 519 9.72 36.33 12.51
C VAL A 519 10.96 37.08 12.99
N ASN A 520 11.00 38.40 12.83
CA ASN A 520 12.12 39.20 13.32
C ASN A 520 12.25 39.12 14.85
N ALA A 521 11.13 39.23 15.57
CA ALA A 521 11.12 39.07 17.02
C ALA A 521 11.57 37.67 17.47
N ALA A 522 11.12 36.62 16.78
CA ALA A 522 11.53 35.25 17.05
C ALA A 522 13.02 35.02 16.78
N ASN A 523 13.57 35.57 15.69
CA ASN A 523 14.99 35.49 15.37
C ASN A 523 15.87 36.20 16.39
N HIS A 524 15.45 37.37 16.87
CA HIS A 524 16.18 38.06 17.93
C HIS A 524 16.14 37.31 19.27
N LEU A 525 15.00 36.67 19.59
CA LEU A 525 14.84 35.95 20.85
C LEU A 525 15.53 34.58 20.85
N PHE A 526 15.58 33.91 19.70
CA PHE A 526 16.05 32.52 19.58
C PHE A 526 17.20 32.38 18.57
N ASP A 527 18.18 33.29 18.64
CA ASP A 527 19.45 33.18 17.91
C ASP A 527 19.30 32.83 16.41
N GLY A 528 18.51 33.62 15.70
CA GLY A 528 18.28 33.45 14.27
C GLY A 528 17.55 32.16 13.88
N VAL A 529 16.66 31.66 14.76
CA VAL A 529 15.96 30.37 14.61
C VAL A 529 15.42 30.09 13.20
N THR A 530 14.84 31.05 12.49
CA THR A 530 14.30 30.80 11.15
C THR A 530 15.40 30.58 10.12
N TYR A 531 16.49 31.35 10.21
CA TYR A 531 17.63 31.20 9.31
C TYR A 531 18.34 29.87 9.52
N ARG A 532 18.52 29.46 10.79
CA ARG A 532 19.11 28.16 11.12
C ARG A 532 18.24 27.02 10.62
N LEU A 533 16.92 27.07 10.86
CA LEU A 533 15.99 26.05 10.38
C LEU A 533 15.96 25.95 8.84
N GLN A 534 16.00 27.07 8.12
CA GLN A 534 15.99 27.05 6.65
C GLN A 534 17.33 26.59 6.05
N THR A 535 18.44 26.90 6.72
CA THR A 535 19.78 26.48 6.28
C THR A 535 19.99 24.99 6.54
N GLU A 536 19.55 24.52 7.70
CA GLU A 536 19.71 23.13 8.13
C GLU A 536 18.67 22.20 7.51
N PHE A 537 17.45 22.69 7.29
CA PHE A 537 16.36 21.96 6.66
C PHE A 537 15.74 22.70 5.46
N PRO A 538 16.42 22.75 4.29
CA PRO A 538 15.92 23.44 3.10
C PRO A 538 14.57 22.97 2.56
N VAL A 539 14.07 21.78 2.97
CA VAL A 539 12.77 21.24 2.55
C VAL A 539 11.60 21.85 3.33
N LEU A 540 11.86 22.55 4.44
CA LEU A 540 10.84 23.27 5.18
C LEU A 540 10.40 24.52 4.40
N THR A 541 9.10 24.59 4.13
CA THR A 541 8.50 25.77 3.49
C THR A 541 8.48 26.95 4.45
N GLU A 542 8.34 28.19 3.95
CA GLU A 542 8.16 29.36 4.81
C GLU A 542 6.99 29.19 5.79
N GLU A 543 5.91 28.55 5.37
CA GLU A 543 4.78 28.23 6.23
C GLU A 543 5.18 27.24 7.33
N ASP A 544 5.97 26.21 7.02
CA ASP A 544 6.50 25.28 8.04
C ASP A 544 7.36 25.99 9.09
N VAL A 545 8.20 26.93 8.65
CA VAL A 545 9.05 27.74 9.53
C VAL A 545 8.22 28.63 10.45
N ARG A 546 7.10 29.19 9.97
CA ARG A 546 6.13 29.93 10.78
C ARG A 546 5.52 29.06 11.89
N TYR A 547 5.13 27.82 11.56
CA TYR A 547 4.69 26.85 12.59
C TYR A 547 5.79 26.55 13.60
N CYS A 548 7.04 26.36 13.17
CA CYS A 548 8.17 26.16 14.07
C CYS A 548 8.39 27.35 15.02
N CYS A 549 8.22 28.59 14.55
CA CYS A 549 8.29 29.78 15.40
C CYS A 549 7.22 29.76 16.50
N LEU A 550 5.96 29.48 16.14
CA LEU A 550 4.87 29.42 17.12
C LEU A 550 5.06 28.28 18.15
N LEU A 551 5.64 27.15 17.73
CA LEU A 551 5.99 26.04 18.62
C LEU A 551 7.17 26.38 19.53
N LYS A 552 8.18 27.09 19.00
CA LYS A 552 9.33 27.59 19.77
C LYS A 552 8.91 28.58 20.86
N LEU A 553 7.90 29.40 20.57
CA LEU A 553 7.22 30.29 21.53
C LEU A 553 6.35 29.55 22.56
N GLN A 554 6.31 28.22 22.53
CA GLN A 554 5.56 27.36 23.46
C GLN A 554 4.04 27.61 23.47
N LEU A 555 3.48 28.07 22.34
CA LEU A 555 2.04 28.27 22.21
C LEU A 555 1.31 26.93 22.12
N SER A 556 0.15 26.84 22.76
CA SER A 556 -0.67 25.62 22.72
C SER A 556 -1.24 25.38 21.33
N THR A 557 -1.55 24.11 21.01
CA THR A 557 -2.13 23.74 19.71
C THR A 557 -3.44 24.49 19.42
N SER A 558 -4.25 24.82 20.43
CA SER A 558 -5.48 25.59 20.28
C SER A 558 -5.23 27.07 19.95
N VAL A 559 -4.21 27.68 20.56
CA VAL A 559 -3.78 29.05 20.25
C VAL A 559 -3.23 29.10 18.82
N ILE A 560 -2.35 28.18 18.46
CA ILE A 560 -1.79 28.10 17.09
C ILE A 560 -2.90 27.94 16.05
N ALA A 561 -3.91 27.10 16.32
CA ALA A 561 -5.05 26.91 15.44
C ALA A 561 -5.82 28.24 15.20
N THR A 562 -6.02 29.00 16.27
CA THR A 562 -6.68 30.33 16.22
C THR A 562 -5.85 31.35 15.45
N LEU A 563 -4.53 31.41 15.72
CA LEU A 563 -3.60 32.31 15.04
C LEU A 563 -3.49 32.02 13.54
N MET A 564 -3.57 30.74 13.16
CA MET A 564 -3.44 30.29 11.77
C MET A 564 -4.79 30.20 11.03
N GLY A 565 -5.93 30.39 11.72
CA GLY A 565 -7.27 30.34 11.10
C GLY A 565 -7.70 28.94 10.67
N ILE A 566 -7.23 27.90 11.36
CA ILE A 566 -7.49 26.49 11.04
C ILE A 566 -7.96 25.70 12.26
N SER A 567 -8.33 24.44 12.06
CA SER A 567 -8.70 23.55 13.17
C SER A 567 -7.47 23.04 13.95
N PRO A 568 -7.60 22.74 15.27
CA PRO A 568 -6.51 22.15 16.06
C PRO A 568 -6.00 20.81 15.51
N SER A 569 -6.85 20.00 14.88
CA SER A 569 -6.44 18.73 14.28
C SER A 569 -5.56 18.94 13.05
N SER A 570 -5.80 20.01 12.29
CA SER A 570 -4.94 20.42 11.16
C SER A 570 -3.54 20.82 11.64
N VAL A 571 -3.43 21.50 12.79
CA VAL A 571 -2.13 21.83 13.41
C VAL A 571 -1.38 20.55 13.78
N THR A 572 -2.03 19.58 14.43
CA THR A 572 -1.40 18.30 14.79
C THR A 572 -0.87 17.54 13.58
N LYS A 573 -1.66 17.46 12.50
CA LYS A 573 -1.22 16.86 11.24
C LYS A 573 -0.04 17.61 10.63
N ARG A 574 -0.01 18.94 10.72
CA ARG A 574 1.11 19.75 10.21
C ARG A 574 2.39 19.52 11.02
N LYS A 575 2.31 19.42 12.35
CA LYS A 575 3.45 19.05 13.22
C LYS A 575 4.06 17.71 12.82
N GLN A 576 3.23 16.71 12.55
CA GLN A 576 3.71 15.39 12.11
C GLN A 576 4.45 15.49 10.77
N ARG A 577 3.90 16.20 9.79
CA ARG A 577 4.55 16.40 8.48
C ARG A 577 5.89 17.14 8.61
N ILE A 578 5.97 18.17 9.45
CA ILE A 578 7.23 18.90 9.69
C ILE A 578 8.28 17.97 10.31
N LYS A 579 7.88 17.15 11.30
CA LYS A 579 8.76 16.13 11.89
C LYS A 579 9.27 15.13 10.86
N GLU A 580 8.40 14.66 9.96
CA GLU A 580 8.77 13.76 8.87
C GLU A 580 9.76 14.42 7.90
N LYS A 581 9.53 15.68 7.51
CA LYS A 581 10.45 16.45 6.63
C LYS A 581 11.84 16.62 7.25
N VAL A 582 11.92 16.96 8.54
CA VAL A 582 13.19 17.09 9.28
C VAL A 582 13.95 15.75 9.27
N ASN A 583 13.27 14.67 9.62
CA ASN A 583 13.87 13.32 9.68
C ASN A 583 14.26 12.74 8.30
N GLN A 584 13.69 13.26 7.21
CA GLN A 584 14.06 12.87 5.85
C GLN A 584 15.39 13.49 5.39
N GLN A 585 15.70 14.72 5.83
CA GLN A 585 16.94 15.40 5.43
C GLN A 585 18.14 15.01 6.29
N LYS A 586 17.89 14.72 7.57
CA LYS A 586 18.88 14.17 8.51
C LYS A 586 18.27 12.93 9.15
N GLU A 587 18.71 11.76 8.68
CA GLU A 587 18.17 10.46 9.09
C GLU A 587 17.97 10.40 10.62
N ALA A 588 16.70 10.41 11.03
CA ALA A 588 16.25 10.23 12.41
C ALA A 588 16.75 11.25 13.44
N GLU A 589 16.92 12.52 13.06
CA GLU A 589 17.30 13.59 14.00
C GLU A 589 16.32 13.76 15.18
N ILE A 590 15.01 13.68 14.92
CA ILE A 590 13.97 13.65 15.96
C ILE A 590 13.56 12.20 16.18
N SER A 591 13.86 11.67 17.36
CA SER A 591 13.52 10.29 17.72
C SER A 591 12.00 10.03 17.61
N LYS A 592 11.61 8.77 17.40
CA LYS A 592 10.18 8.40 17.30
C LYS A 592 9.38 8.81 18.54
N GLU A 593 10.00 8.73 19.73
CA GLU A 593 9.40 9.07 21.02
C GLU A 593 9.44 10.57 21.35
N GLN A 594 10.36 11.33 20.75
CA GLN A 594 10.48 12.78 20.98
C GLN A 594 9.47 13.56 20.12
N SER A 595 8.71 14.47 20.72
CA SER A 595 7.81 15.35 19.97
C SER A 595 8.58 16.45 19.24
N LEU A 596 8.00 16.99 18.16
CA LEU A 596 8.59 18.10 17.42
C LEU A 596 8.79 19.33 18.32
N GLU A 597 7.84 19.58 19.24
CA GLU A 597 7.92 20.68 20.19
C GLU A 597 9.11 20.53 21.14
N SER A 598 9.29 19.33 21.70
CA SER A 598 10.41 19.07 22.61
C SER A 598 11.77 19.19 21.91
N TYR A 599 11.83 18.89 20.61
CA TYR A 599 13.02 19.15 19.81
C TYR A 599 13.22 20.66 19.64
N LEU A 600 12.22 21.37 19.12
CA LEU A 600 12.30 22.81 18.86
C LEU A 600 12.58 23.63 20.13
N TRP A 601 12.07 23.25 21.29
CA TRP A 601 12.37 23.97 22.55
C TRP A 601 13.87 23.95 22.90
N ASN A 602 14.58 22.89 22.53
CA ASN A 602 16.02 22.75 22.77
C ASN A 602 16.89 23.08 21.54
N TYR A 603 16.28 23.36 20.39
CA TYR A 603 16.93 23.84 19.16
C TYR A 603 17.29 25.32 19.26
#